data_AF-A0A662JEU3-F1
#
_entry.id   AF-A0A662JEU3-F1
#
_cell.length_a   1.000
_cell.length_b   1.000
_cell.length_c   1.000
_cell.angle_alpha   90.00
_cell.angle_beta   90.00
_cell.angle_gamma   90.00
#
_symmetry.space_group_name_H-M   'P 1'
#
loop_
_entity.id
_entity.type
_entity.pdbx_description
1 polymer ?
#
loop_
_entity_poly.entity_id
_entity_poly.type
_entity_poly.pdbx_seq_one_letter_code
_entity_poly.pdbx_strand_id
1 'polypeptide(L)' 'MFVYGSLMDPGLVRRLLGRDVRALPARLKGYRKVEGAEYPTAVRDEGAYIDGLVLEGLSEVDLRNLD' A
#
# COMPACT_ATOMS: atom_id res chain seq x y z
N MET A 1 -7.21 -0.43 -2.66
CA MET A 1 -5.97 0.34 -2.91
C MET A 1 -4.76 -0.56 -2.66
N PHE A 2 -3.78 -0.61 -3.57
CA PHE A 2 -2.56 -1.41 -3.38
C PHE A 2 -1.53 -0.62 -2.56
N VAL A 3 -0.93 -1.25 -1.55
CA VAL A 3 0.08 -0.65 -0.66
C VAL A 3 1.27 -1.59 -0.51
N TYR A 4 2.47 -1.02 -0.39
CA TYR A 4 3.74 -1.76 -0.44
C TYR A 4 4.86 -1.14 0.44
N GLY A 5 4.46 -0.29 1.38
CA GLY A 5 5.35 0.41 2.32
C GLY A 5 4.73 0.47 3.70
N SER A 6 4.83 1.61 4.39
CA SER A 6 4.36 1.78 5.77
C SER A 6 2.89 1.43 5.97
N LEU A 7 2.04 1.67 4.96
CA LEU A 7 0.61 1.31 4.99
C LEU A 7 0.34 -0.22 4.98
N MET A 8 1.37 -1.06 4.96
CA MET A 8 1.24 -2.49 5.21
C MET A 8 1.07 -2.81 6.71
N ASP A 9 1.38 -1.86 7.61
CA ASP A 9 1.13 -2.01 9.04
C ASP A 9 -0.34 -1.72 9.37
N PRO A 10 -1.12 -2.71 9.82
CA PRO A 10 -2.52 -2.51 10.18
C PRO A 10 -2.71 -1.53 11.34
N GLY A 11 -1.73 -1.38 12.24
CA GLY A 11 -1.79 -0.40 13.33
C GLY A 11 -1.74 1.04 12.82
N LEU A 12 -0.86 1.31 11.85
CA LEU A 12 -0.79 2.61 11.17
C LEU A 12 -2.08 2.90 10.40
N VAL A 13 -2.56 1.94 9.62
CA VAL A 13 -3.79 2.10 8.82
C VAL A 13 -4.99 2.39 9.73
N ARG A 14 -5.15 1.65 10.84
CA ARG A 14 -6.21 1.91 11.81
C ARG A 14 -6.09 3.30 12.45
N ARG A 15 -4.87 3.76 12.74
CA ARG A 15 -4.64 5.11 13.29
C ARG A 15 -5.04 6.21 12.32
N LEU A 16 -4.77 6.04 11.02
CA LEU A 16 -5.11 7.02 9.98
C LEU A 16 -6.61 7.03 9.67
N LEU A 17 -7.23 5.85 9.64
CA LEU A 17 -8.64 5.71 9.24
C LEU A 17 -9.63 5.72 10.42
N GLY A 18 -9.14 5.55 11.66
CA GLY A 18 -9.97 5.42 12.86
C GLY A 18 -10.75 4.10 12.95
N ARG A 19 -10.53 3.16 12.02
CA ARG A 19 -11.24 1.89 11.91
C ARG A 19 -10.35 0.81 11.29
N ASP A 20 -10.71 -0.45 11.52
CA ASP A 20 -10.07 -1.57 10.83
C ASP A 20 -10.57 -1.67 9.38
N VAL A 21 -9.67 -2.06 8.48
CA VAL A 21 -9.98 -2.34 7.07
C VAL A 21 -9.48 -3.71 6.69
N ARG A 22 -10.19 -4.37 5.78
CA ARG A 22 -9.75 -5.66 5.26
C ARG A 22 -8.54 -5.45 4.36
N ALA A 23 -7.50 -6.24 4.58
CA ALA A 23 -6.29 -6.25 3.76
C ALA A 23 -6.04 -7.66 3.25
N LEU A 24 -5.72 -7.79 1.96
CA LEU A 24 -5.42 -9.07 1.31
C LEU A 24 -4.02 -9.04 0.68
N PRO A 25 -3.20 -10.09 0.81
CA PRO A 25 -1.94 -10.20 0.09
C PRO A 25 -2.14 -10.06 -1.42
N ALA A 26 -1.29 -9.27 -2.05
CA ALA A 26 -1.34 -9.01 -3.48
C ALA A 26 0.07 -8.79 -4.05
N ARG A 27 0.17 -8.93 -5.38
CA ARG A 27 1.43 -8.75 -6.11
C ARG A 27 1.23 -7.79 -7.29
N LEU A 28 2.02 -6.73 -7.32
CA LEU A 28 2.08 -5.79 -8.44
C LEU A 28 3.21 -6.20 -9.39
N LYS A 29 2.85 -6.77 -10.54
CA LYS A 29 3.81 -7.20 -11.58
C LYS A 29 4.26 -6.01 -12.43
N GLY A 30 5.49 -6.08 -12.97
CA GLY A 30 6.05 -5.05 -13.84
C GLY A 30 6.67 -3.87 -13.09
N TYR A 31 6.88 -4.03 -11.78
CA TYR A 31 7.44 -3.00 -10.91
C TYR A 31 8.43 -3.60 -9.91
N ARG A 32 9.44 -2.82 -9.56
CA ARG A 32 10.41 -3.10 -8.50
C ARG A 32 10.29 -2.04 -7.41
N LYS A 33 10.35 -2.48 -6.16
CA LYS A 33 10.43 -1.57 -5.01
C LYS A 33 11.86 -1.02 -4.89
N VAL A 34 11.99 0.28 -4.80
CA VAL A 34 13.26 0.99 -4.55
C VAL A 34 13.13 1.73 -3.23
N GLU A 35 14.01 1.44 -2.28
CA GLU A 35 14.06 2.20 -1.03
C GLU A 35 14.53 3.63 -1.33
N GLY A 36 13.72 4.61 -0.95
CA GLY A 36 14.05 6.03 -1.01
C GLY A 36 14.43 6.57 0.37
N ALA A 37 14.88 7.83 0.43
CA ALA A 37 15.26 8.46 1.69
C ALA A 37 14.08 8.64 2.67
N GLU A 38 12.87 8.85 2.16
CA GLU A 38 11.66 9.07 2.97
C GLU A 38 10.62 7.96 2.80
N TYR A 39 10.40 7.50 1.56
CA TYR A 39 9.44 6.45 1.26
C TYR A 39 9.92 5.51 0.14
N PRO A 40 9.58 4.21 0.20
CA PRO A 40 9.83 3.31 -0.90
C PRO A 40 9.02 3.73 -2.13
N THR A 41 9.63 3.68 -3.30
CA THR A 41 9.00 4.03 -4.59
C THR A 41 8.90 2.80 -5.49
N ALA A 42 7.79 2.67 -6.23
CA ALA A 42 7.65 1.67 -7.27
C ALA A 42 8.19 2.19 -8.61
N VAL A 43 9.19 1.51 -9.17
CA VAL A 43 9.78 1.84 -10.48
C VAL A 43 9.43 0.74 -11.48
N ARG A 44 9.15 1.09 -12.74
CA ARG A 44 8.83 0.10 -13.79
C ARG A 44 10.02 -0.84 -14.02
N ASP A 45 9.71 -2.14 -14.05
CA ASP A 45 10.65 -3.22 -14.33
C ASP A 45 9.83 -4.46 -14.71
N GLU A 46 9.79 -4.79 -16.01
CA GLU A 46 8.88 -5.81 -16.57
C GLU A 46 9.11 -7.22 -16.01
N GLY A 47 10.33 -7.52 -15.55
CA GLY A 47 10.68 -8.81 -14.95
C GLY A 47 10.41 -8.88 -13.44
N ALA A 48 10.12 -7.74 -12.81
CA ALA A 48 10.00 -7.64 -11.36
C ALA A 48 8.55 -7.64 -10.88
N TYR A 49 8.41 -7.81 -9.57
CA TYR A 49 7.15 -7.61 -8.88
C TYR A 49 7.37 -7.04 -7.48
N ILE A 50 6.33 -6.42 -6.94
CA ILE A 50 6.25 -5.96 -5.56
C ILE A 50 5.18 -6.77 -4.84
N ASP A 51 5.56 -7.44 -3.76
CA ASP A 51 4.60 -8.01 -2.81
C ASP A 51 4.08 -6.91 -1.88
N GLY A 52 2.77 -6.90 -1.67
CA GLY A 52 2.09 -5.87 -0.89
C GLY A 52 0.71 -6.34 -0.43
N LEU A 53 -0.13 -5.38 -0.05
CA LEU A 53 -1.51 -5.63 0.36
C LEU A 53 -2.47 -4.82 -0.51
N VAL A 54 -3.67 -5.35 -0.73
CA VAL A 54 -4.82 -4.59 -1.21
C VAL A 54 -5.72 -4.31 -0.03
N LEU A 55 -5.88 -3.02 0.29
CA LEU A 55 -6.89 -2.54 1.23
C LEU A 55 -8.25 -2.48 0.51
N GLU A 56 -9.24 -3.16 1.07
CA GLU A 56 -10.62 -3.25 0.55
C GLU A 56 -11.61 -2.46 1.41
N GLY A 57 -12.74 -2.08 0.82
CA GLY A 57 -13.82 -1.38 1.53
C GLY A 57 -13.46 0.03 1.97
N LEU A 58 -12.58 0.71 1.22
CA LEU A 58 -12.24 2.12 1.43
C LEU A 58 -13.33 3.02 0.84
N SER A 59 -13.79 3.99 1.63
CA SER A 59 -14.62 5.10 1.17
C SER A 59 -13.76 6.22 0.56
N GLU A 60 -14.39 7.20 -0.07
CA GLU A 60 -13.69 8.40 -0.57
C GLU A 60 -13.03 9.22 0.55
N VAL A 61 -13.56 9.16 1.77
CA VAL A 61 -12.94 9.83 2.93
C VAL A 61 -11.69 9.09 3.35
N ASP A 62 -11.72 7.76 3.35
CA ASP A 62 -10.53 6.95 3.66
C ASP A 62 -9.42 7.18 2.65
N LEU A 63 -9.76 7.26 1.36
CA LEU A 63 -8.78 7.56 0.30
C LEU A 63 -8.13 8.93 0.52
N ARG A 64 -8.91 9.95 0.88
CA ARG A 64 -8.39 11.29 1.18
C ARG A 64 -7.51 11.37 2.43
N ASN A 65 -7.71 10.47 3.39
CA ASN A 65 -6.86 10.39 4.59
C ASN A 65 -5.54 9.64 4.35
N LEU A 66 -5.43 8.93 3.22
CA LEU A 66 -4.27 8.11 2.86
C LEU A 66 -3.43 8.72 1.72
N ASP A 67 -3.94 9.77 1.06
CA ASP A 67 -3.26 10.60 0.06
C ASP A 67 -2.33 11.61 0.76
#